data_AF-A0ABD2MYS5-F1
#
_entry.id   AF-A0ABD2MYS5-F1
#
_cell.length_a   1.000
_cell.length_b   1.000
_cell.length_c   1.000
_cell.angle_alpha   90.00
_cell.angle_beta   90.00
_cell.angle_gamma   90.00
#
_symmetry.space_group_name_H-M   'P 1'
#
loop_
_entity.id
_entity.type
_entity.pdbx_description
1 polymer ?
#
loop_
_entity_poly.entity_id
_entity_poly.type
_entity_poly.pdbx_seq_one_letter_code
_entity_poly.pdbx_strand_id
1 'polypeptide(L)'
;MKIIGNTGLPTYGLASVEPLFLSEMTVGAGKSIVNVQQFYKNVSIWGSTSSTVTDVDMDLRKGILNLQLSYPRVTLEAEYSMMGRILVLPVIGHGNCSIILDNAKPNYQAKFDIVTKRGKKFIKIKNQNYSVNAGFAKYHFGNFFNGNQMLGDEINKVLNDNWKEIYDEVIPGYEAAIGILLTNIANRFFLKVPLSEIFLPET
;
A
#
# COMPACT_ATOMS: atom_id res chain seq x y z
N MET A 1 8.85 -5.50 -22.90
CA MET A 1 8.69 -6.01 -21.53
C MET A 1 7.21 -6.33 -21.33
N LYS A 2 6.84 -7.58 -21.00
CA LYS A 2 5.44 -7.95 -20.77
C LYS A 2 5.11 -7.69 -19.29
N ILE A 3 4.16 -6.79 -19.02
CA ILE A 3 3.70 -6.53 -17.65
C ILE A 3 2.86 -7.73 -17.22
N ILE A 4 3.32 -8.47 -16.20
CA ILE A 4 2.70 -9.72 -15.73
C ILE A 4 1.56 -9.43 -14.73
N GLY A 5 1.30 -8.16 -14.43
CA GLY A 5 0.51 -7.76 -13.26
C GLY A 5 -0.92 -8.27 -13.23
N ASN A 6 -1.61 -8.32 -14.37
CA ASN A 6 -3.03 -8.73 -14.45
C ASN A 6 -3.25 -10.24 -14.29
N THR A 7 -2.24 -11.06 -14.60
CA THR A 7 -2.33 -12.53 -14.52
C THR A 7 -1.61 -13.10 -13.31
N GLY A 8 -0.77 -12.29 -12.65
CA GLY A 8 0.13 -12.73 -11.60
C GLY A 8 1.14 -13.77 -12.08
N LEU A 9 1.79 -14.42 -11.12
CA LEU A 9 2.67 -15.57 -11.33
C LEU A 9 2.28 -16.71 -10.37
N PRO A 10 1.18 -17.44 -10.66
CA PRO A 10 0.64 -18.45 -9.74
C PRO A 10 1.63 -19.57 -9.39
N THR A 11 2.49 -19.95 -10.33
CA THR A 11 3.57 -20.94 -10.12
C THR A 11 4.53 -20.53 -9.00
N TYR A 12 4.70 -19.23 -8.77
CA TYR A 12 5.51 -18.68 -7.69
C TYR A 12 4.67 -18.24 -6.48
N GLY A 13 3.35 -18.43 -6.52
CA GLY A 13 2.41 -18.02 -5.47
C GLY A 13 2.17 -16.51 -5.42
N LEU A 14 2.37 -15.82 -6.54
CA LEU A 14 2.04 -14.42 -6.71
C LEU A 14 0.68 -14.33 -7.42
N ALA A 15 -0.31 -13.77 -6.73
CA ALA A 15 -1.62 -13.47 -7.31
C ALA A 15 -1.54 -12.31 -8.30
N SER A 16 -2.67 -11.96 -8.92
CA SER A 16 -2.78 -10.68 -9.64
C SER A 16 -2.41 -9.52 -8.71
N VAL A 17 -1.73 -8.52 -9.26
CA VAL A 17 -1.48 -7.23 -8.60
C VAL A 17 -2.39 -6.14 -9.15
N GLU A 18 -3.31 -6.49 -10.06
CA GLU A 18 -4.32 -5.60 -10.64
C GLU A 18 -5.70 -6.32 -10.65
N PRO A 19 -6.57 -6.06 -9.68
CA PRO A 19 -6.28 -5.31 -8.47
C PRO A 19 -5.35 -6.10 -7.54
N LEU A 20 -4.57 -5.39 -6.74
CA LEU A 20 -3.92 -5.96 -5.57
C LEU A 20 -4.98 -6.09 -4.47
N PHE A 21 -5.34 -7.34 -4.15
CA PHE A 21 -6.41 -7.65 -3.21
C PHE A 21 -5.88 -7.95 -1.80
N LEU A 22 -6.54 -7.39 -0.78
CA LEU A 22 -6.39 -7.75 0.62
C LEU A 22 -7.74 -8.07 1.25
N SER A 23 -7.83 -9.16 2.00
CA SER A 23 -9.04 -9.51 2.74
C SER A 23 -9.39 -8.47 3.81
N GLU A 24 -8.38 -7.94 4.49
CA GLU A 24 -8.53 -6.97 5.56
C GLU A 24 -7.31 -6.04 5.66
N MET A 25 -7.56 -4.82 6.13
CA MET A 25 -6.53 -3.85 6.46
C MET A 25 -7.02 -3.02 7.65
N THR A 26 -6.16 -2.83 8.64
CA THR A 26 -6.43 -1.94 9.78
C THR A 26 -5.45 -0.79 9.75
N VAL A 27 -5.96 0.43 9.86
CA VAL A 27 -5.17 1.65 9.99
C VAL A 27 -5.48 2.23 11.37
N GLY A 28 -4.44 2.37 12.18
CA GLY A 28 -4.56 2.89 13.54
C GLY A 28 -5.06 4.34 13.56
N ALA A 29 -5.54 4.77 14.73
CA ALA A 29 -5.90 6.17 14.92
C ALA A 29 -4.69 7.09 14.74
N GLY A 30 -4.88 8.18 14.01
CA GLY A 30 -3.94 9.29 14.02
C GLY A 30 -3.88 9.95 15.40
N LYS A 31 -2.96 10.89 15.55
CA LYS A 31 -2.54 11.47 16.83
C LYS A 31 -3.22 12.81 17.14
N SER A 32 -3.79 13.48 16.14
CA SER A 32 -4.27 14.85 16.22
C SER A 32 -5.65 14.99 15.57
N ILE A 33 -5.71 15.56 14.37
CA ILE A 33 -6.95 15.93 13.71
C ILE A 33 -7.73 14.72 13.19
N VAL A 34 -7.09 13.58 12.97
CA VAL A 34 -7.77 12.34 12.62
C VAL A 34 -7.50 11.32 13.71
N ASN A 35 -8.36 11.30 14.72
CA ASN A 35 -8.33 10.26 15.74
C ASN A 35 -9.42 9.25 15.42
N VAL A 36 -9.17 8.42 14.40
CA VAL A 36 -10.15 7.46 13.87
C VAL A 36 -9.50 6.10 13.72
N GLN A 37 -10.06 5.09 14.39
CA GLN A 37 -9.70 3.72 14.11
C GLN A 37 -10.42 3.28 12.83
N GLN A 38 -9.65 2.84 11.84
CA GLN A 38 -10.15 2.53 10.50
C GLN A 38 -9.95 1.04 10.22
N PHE A 39 -11.04 0.38 9.86
CA PHE A 39 -11.05 -1.02 9.47
C PHE A 39 -11.56 -1.14 8.04
N TYR A 40 -10.86 -1.90 7.23
CA TYR A 40 -11.22 -2.18 5.85
C TYR A 40 -11.32 -3.68 5.60
N LYS A 41 -12.29 -4.06 4.77
CA LYS A 41 -12.47 -5.42 4.25
C LYS A 41 -12.56 -5.38 2.73
N ASN A 42 -12.20 -6.51 2.10
CA ASN A 42 -12.29 -6.68 0.65
C ASN A 42 -11.58 -5.55 -0.11
N VAL A 43 -10.39 -5.18 0.34
CA VAL A 43 -9.62 -4.07 -0.19
C VAL A 43 -9.09 -4.43 -1.57
N SER A 44 -9.40 -3.60 -2.55
CA SER A 44 -8.92 -3.70 -3.92
C SER A 44 -8.13 -2.46 -4.27
N ILE A 45 -6.85 -2.63 -4.60
CA ILE A 45 -5.95 -1.53 -5.00
C ILE A 45 -5.66 -1.65 -6.49
N TRP A 46 -6.07 -0.63 -7.23
CA TRP A 46 -5.93 -0.49 -8.67
C TRP A 46 -4.85 0.53 -9.04
N GLY A 47 -4.33 0.42 -10.27
CA GLY A 47 -3.28 1.29 -10.81
C GLY A 47 -1.87 0.72 -10.65
N SER A 48 -1.73 -0.44 -10.01
CA SER A 48 -0.44 -1.12 -9.76
C SER A 48 0.41 -1.29 -11.01
N THR A 49 -0.24 -1.66 -12.12
CA THR A 49 0.37 -1.93 -13.43
C THR A 49 0.69 -0.69 -14.24
N SER A 50 0.22 0.48 -13.82
CA SER A 50 0.55 1.78 -14.44
C SER A 50 1.82 2.43 -13.87
N SER A 51 2.48 1.76 -12.93
CA SER A 51 3.69 2.27 -12.29
C SER A 51 4.90 2.31 -13.21
N THR A 52 5.79 3.26 -12.93
CA THR A 52 7.12 3.36 -13.51
C THR A 52 8.16 3.25 -12.41
N VAL A 53 9.17 2.40 -12.60
CA VAL A 53 10.36 2.37 -11.74
C VAL A 53 11.20 3.59 -12.06
N THR A 54 11.38 4.47 -11.08
CA THR A 54 12.17 5.70 -11.25
C THR A 54 13.60 5.51 -10.77
N ASP A 55 13.82 4.65 -9.78
CA ASP A 55 15.14 4.30 -9.28
C ASP A 55 15.13 2.90 -8.66
N VAL A 56 16.22 2.17 -8.84
CA VAL A 56 16.44 0.88 -8.17
C VAL A 56 17.92 0.70 -7.88
N ASP A 57 18.23 0.45 -6.61
CA ASP A 57 19.58 0.18 -6.14
C ASP A 57 19.55 -1.06 -5.25
N MET A 58 20.37 -2.06 -5.60
CA MET A 58 20.50 -3.27 -4.81
C MET A 58 21.97 -3.63 -4.60
N ASP A 59 22.35 -3.70 -3.33
CA ASP A 59 23.68 -4.15 -2.91
C ASP A 59 23.54 -5.51 -2.22
N LEU A 60 23.87 -6.57 -2.96
CA LEU A 60 23.81 -7.97 -2.47
C LEU A 60 24.79 -8.23 -1.31
N ARG A 61 25.90 -7.47 -1.24
CA ARG A 61 26.92 -7.64 -0.20
C ARG A 61 26.49 -6.99 1.11
N LYS A 62 25.87 -5.82 1.02
CA LYS A 62 25.30 -5.12 2.19
C LYS A 62 23.90 -5.61 2.56
N GLY A 63 23.22 -6.33 1.68
CA GLY A 63 21.87 -6.81 1.90
C GLY A 63 20.85 -5.67 1.90
N ILE A 64 20.99 -4.71 0.98
CA ILE A 64 20.15 -3.50 0.89
C ILE A 64 19.47 -3.46 -0.47
N LEU A 65 18.18 -3.13 -0.47
CA LEU A 65 17.38 -2.82 -1.65
C LEU A 65 16.69 -1.47 -1.44
N ASN A 66 16.87 -0.55 -2.37
CA ASN A 66 16.11 0.68 -2.49
C ASN A 66 15.34 0.64 -3.81
N LEU A 67 14.05 0.94 -3.75
CA LEU A 67 13.16 0.97 -4.91
C LEU A 67 12.29 2.21 -4.84
N GLN A 68 12.38 3.06 -5.85
CA GLN A 68 11.50 4.20 -6.03
C GLN A 68 10.61 3.99 -7.24
N LEU A 69 9.34 4.32 -7.07
CA LEU A 69 8.32 4.16 -8.09
C LEU A 69 7.57 5.48 -8.27
N SER A 70 6.94 5.64 -9.42
CA SER A 70 5.94 6.67 -9.66
C SER A 70 4.67 6.05 -10.22
N TYR A 71 3.53 6.46 -9.66
CA TYR A 71 2.20 6.05 -10.09
C TYR A 71 1.43 7.29 -10.53
N PRO A 72 0.86 7.30 -11.75
CA PRO A 72 0.00 8.40 -12.16
C PRO A 72 -1.26 8.49 -11.30
N ARG A 73 -1.86 7.33 -11.00
CA ARG A 73 -3.05 7.20 -10.15
C ARG A 73 -3.08 5.84 -9.47
N VAL A 74 -3.45 5.82 -8.20
CA VAL A 74 -3.78 4.62 -7.42
C VAL A 74 -5.18 4.79 -6.86
N THR A 75 -6.01 3.76 -6.99
CA THR A 75 -7.36 3.76 -6.43
C THR A 75 -7.50 2.60 -5.46
N LEU A 76 -7.89 2.89 -4.22
CA LEU A 76 -8.30 1.91 -3.23
C LEU A 76 -9.82 1.90 -3.15
N GLU A 77 -10.42 0.71 -3.24
CA GLU A 77 -11.84 0.47 -3.01
C GLU A 77 -11.98 -0.59 -1.91
N ALA A 78 -12.89 -0.37 -0.96
CA ALA A 78 -13.08 -1.29 0.15
C ALA A 78 -14.45 -1.12 0.80
N GLU A 79 -14.85 -2.12 1.58
CA GLU A 79 -15.81 -1.95 2.66
C GLU A 79 -15.08 -1.38 3.87
N TYR A 80 -15.59 -0.31 4.47
CA TYR A 80 -14.99 0.32 5.64
C TYR A 80 -15.91 0.26 6.85
N SER A 81 -15.30 0.31 8.03
CA SER A 81 -15.94 0.66 9.29
C SER A 81 -14.98 1.56 10.06
N MET A 82 -15.48 2.69 10.54
CA MET A 82 -14.67 3.64 11.29
C MET A 82 -15.46 4.30 12.41
N MET A 83 -14.75 4.59 13.51
CA MET A 83 -15.29 5.31 14.65
C MET A 83 -14.20 6.19 15.23
N GLY A 84 -14.54 7.46 15.51
CA GLY A 84 -13.60 8.39 16.11
C GLY A 84 -13.97 9.84 15.85
N ARG A 85 -12.97 10.67 15.58
CA ARG A 85 -13.12 12.10 15.34
C ARG A 85 -12.25 12.55 14.16
N ILE A 86 -12.87 13.27 13.22
CA ILE A 86 -12.18 14.00 12.16
C ILE A 86 -12.33 15.49 12.46
N LEU A 87 -11.21 16.20 12.61
CA LEU A 87 -11.11 17.55 13.16
C LEU A 87 -11.83 17.63 14.53
N VAL A 88 -12.92 18.39 14.59
CA VAL A 88 -13.79 18.49 15.79
C VAL A 88 -15.04 17.60 15.69
N LEU A 89 -15.27 16.96 14.55
CA LEU A 89 -16.51 16.27 14.22
C LEU A 89 -16.42 14.79 14.64
N PRO A 90 -17.30 14.31 15.53
CA PRO A 90 -17.41 12.87 15.80
C PRO A 90 -17.89 12.17 14.53
N VAL A 91 -17.22 11.09 14.16
CA VAL A 91 -17.57 10.30 12.98
C VAL A 91 -17.79 8.84 13.37
N ILE A 92 -18.90 8.31 12.88
CA ILE A 92 -19.18 6.88 12.85
C ILE A 92 -19.74 6.57 11.46
N GLY A 93 -19.16 5.57 10.81
CA GLY A 93 -19.52 5.22 9.45
C GLY A 93 -19.15 3.78 9.14
N HIS A 94 -19.98 3.14 8.35
CA HIS A 94 -19.72 1.83 7.78
C HIS A 94 -20.38 1.75 6.41
N GLY A 95 -19.69 1.20 5.42
CA GLY A 95 -20.20 1.15 4.05
C GLY A 95 -19.08 0.96 3.04
N ASN A 96 -19.28 1.39 1.80
CA ASN A 96 -18.24 1.36 0.78
C ASN A 96 -17.44 2.67 0.79
N CYS A 97 -16.15 2.58 0.54
CA CYS A 97 -15.29 3.73 0.34
C CYS A 97 -14.43 3.60 -0.91
N SER A 98 -14.01 4.76 -1.44
CA SER A 98 -12.99 4.90 -2.45
C SER A 98 -11.98 5.96 -2.04
N ILE A 99 -10.69 5.67 -2.17
CA ILE A 99 -9.59 6.59 -1.94
C ILE A 99 -8.75 6.63 -3.21
N ILE A 100 -8.53 7.82 -3.77
CA ILE A 100 -7.73 8.01 -4.97
C ILE A 100 -6.50 8.83 -4.60
N LEU A 101 -5.33 8.34 -4.97
CA LEU A 101 -4.07 9.08 -4.89
C LEU A 101 -3.56 9.37 -6.29
N ASP A 102 -3.33 10.64 -6.61
CA ASP A 102 -2.73 11.06 -7.87
C ASP A 102 -1.25 11.42 -7.68
N ASN A 103 -0.45 11.10 -8.69
CA ASN A 103 1.01 11.32 -8.70
C ASN A 103 1.70 10.74 -7.45
N ALA A 104 1.37 9.50 -7.09
CA ALA A 104 1.95 8.85 -5.93
C ALA A 104 3.41 8.44 -6.21
N LYS A 105 4.29 8.70 -5.25
CA LYS A 105 5.74 8.44 -5.33
C LYS A 105 6.18 7.61 -4.13
N PRO A 106 5.94 6.30 -4.14
CA PRO A 106 6.39 5.46 -3.05
C PRO A 106 7.88 5.17 -3.14
N ASN A 107 8.48 5.05 -1.97
CA ASN A 107 9.85 4.64 -1.74
C ASN A 107 9.83 3.40 -0.85
N TYR A 108 10.44 2.32 -1.31
CA TYR A 108 10.55 1.08 -0.57
C TYR A 108 12.02 0.75 -0.34
N GLN A 109 12.43 0.77 0.92
CA GLN A 109 13.77 0.39 1.35
C GLN A 109 13.66 -0.92 2.13
N ALA A 110 14.52 -1.87 1.83
CA ALA A 110 14.52 -3.17 2.48
C ALA A 110 15.94 -3.61 2.86
N LYS A 111 16.06 -4.23 4.04
CA LYS A 111 17.22 -5.04 4.40
C LYS A 111 16.89 -6.50 4.20
N PHE A 112 17.84 -7.25 3.66
CA PHE A 112 17.66 -8.66 3.38
C PHE A 112 18.90 -9.49 3.70
N ASP A 113 18.66 -10.76 4.02
CA ASP A 113 19.70 -11.76 4.20
C ASP A 113 19.76 -12.67 2.97
N ILE A 114 20.96 -13.16 2.66
CA ILE A 114 21.11 -14.31 1.75
C ILE A 114 21.04 -15.59 2.55
N VAL A 115 20.04 -16.42 2.26
CA VAL A 115 19.84 -17.72 2.93
C VAL A 115 20.12 -18.87 1.97
N THR A 116 20.83 -19.88 2.45
CA THR A 116 21.11 -21.09 1.66
C THR A 116 20.11 -22.18 1.99
N LYS A 117 19.44 -22.74 0.97
CA LYS A 117 18.55 -23.90 1.10
C LYS A 117 18.88 -24.89 -0.01
N ARG A 118 19.18 -26.15 0.35
CA ARG A 118 19.50 -27.23 -0.60
C ARG A 118 20.59 -26.82 -1.62
N GLY A 119 21.65 -26.17 -1.14
CA GLY A 119 22.77 -25.70 -1.96
C GLY A 119 22.50 -24.45 -2.81
N LYS A 120 21.28 -23.92 -2.84
CA LYS A 120 20.92 -22.70 -3.58
C LYS A 120 20.77 -21.50 -2.63
N LYS A 121 21.18 -20.31 -3.09
CA LYS A 121 21.07 -19.04 -2.36
C LYS A 121 19.75 -18.33 -2.72
N PHE A 122 19.10 -17.75 -1.72
CA PHE A 122 17.82 -17.03 -1.85
C PHE A 122 17.86 -15.72 -1.08
N ILE A 123 17.06 -14.74 -1.49
CA ILE A 123 16.89 -13.48 -0.76
C ILE A 123 15.77 -13.67 0.27
N LYS A 124 16.01 -13.21 1.50
CA LYS A 124 14.98 -13.09 2.55
C LYS A 124 14.91 -11.66 3.03
N ILE A 125 13.83 -10.96 2.71
CA ILE A 125 13.57 -9.62 3.25
C ILE A 125 13.30 -9.75 4.76
N LYS A 126 14.02 -8.96 5.55
CA LYS A 126 13.97 -8.96 7.02
C LYS A 126 13.22 -7.77 7.56
N ASN A 127 13.65 -6.59 7.13
CA ASN A 127 13.11 -5.31 7.57
C ASN A 127 12.82 -4.46 6.34
N GLN A 128 11.85 -3.57 6.48
CA GLN A 128 11.43 -2.67 5.44
C GLN A 128 11.16 -1.29 6.02
N ASN A 129 11.34 -0.26 5.20
CA ASN A 129 10.78 1.06 5.40
C ASN A 129 10.09 1.46 4.09
N TYR A 130 8.78 1.61 4.16
CA TYR A 130 7.95 2.03 3.05
C TYR A 130 7.40 3.40 3.38
N SER A 131 7.59 4.33 2.45
CA SER A 131 6.95 5.63 2.51
C SER A 131 6.31 5.97 1.19
N VAL A 132 5.34 6.87 1.21
CA VAL A 132 4.69 7.35 0.00
C VAL A 132 4.32 8.81 0.15
N ASN A 133 4.59 9.58 -0.91
CA ASN A 133 4.05 10.93 -1.07
C ASN A 133 3.02 10.91 -2.19
N ALA A 134 1.95 11.69 -2.05
CA ALA A 134 0.95 11.89 -3.09
C ALA A 134 0.89 13.37 -3.50
N GLY A 135 0.67 13.63 -4.79
CA GLY A 135 0.43 14.99 -5.27
C GLY A 135 -0.98 15.48 -4.96
N PHE A 136 -1.94 14.56 -4.84
CA PHE A 136 -3.32 14.84 -4.47
C PHE A 136 -3.98 13.57 -3.91
N ALA A 137 -4.94 13.74 -3.01
CA ALA A 137 -5.79 12.67 -2.51
C ALA A 137 -7.26 13.05 -2.62
N LYS A 138 -8.11 12.09 -3.01
CA LYS A 138 -9.57 12.23 -2.99
C LYS A 138 -10.18 11.11 -2.18
N TYR A 139 -11.08 11.48 -1.29
CA TYR A 139 -11.76 10.57 -0.38
C TYR A 139 -13.25 10.51 -0.72
N HIS A 140 -13.80 9.31 -0.72
CA HIS A 140 -15.24 9.10 -0.74
C HIS A 140 -15.60 7.98 0.22
N PHE A 141 -16.46 8.29 1.17
CA PHE A 141 -16.99 7.34 2.14
C PHE A 141 -18.51 7.44 2.13
N GLY A 142 -19.16 6.35 1.74
CA GLY A 142 -20.63 6.25 1.74
C GLY A 142 -21.17 5.95 3.15
N ASN A 143 -22.45 6.25 3.37
CA ASN A 143 -23.19 5.85 4.57
C ASN A 143 -22.57 6.34 5.90
N PHE A 144 -21.99 7.53 5.92
CA PHE A 144 -21.74 8.23 7.18
C PHE A 144 -23.06 8.51 7.91
N PHE A 145 -23.04 8.49 9.25
CA PHE A 145 -24.18 8.81 10.11
C PHE A 145 -25.47 8.04 9.74
N ASN A 146 -25.34 6.74 9.47
CA ASN A 146 -26.43 5.85 9.10
C ASN A 146 -27.25 6.36 7.89
N GLY A 147 -26.58 6.96 6.90
CA GLY A 147 -27.18 7.33 5.63
C GLY A 147 -27.79 8.73 5.59
N ASN A 148 -27.53 9.58 6.60
CA ASN A 148 -27.88 11.00 6.50
C ASN A 148 -27.04 11.66 5.40
N GLN A 149 -27.65 11.86 4.23
CA GLN A 149 -26.95 12.35 3.04
C GLN A 149 -26.31 13.72 3.25
N MET A 150 -27.03 14.66 3.88
CA MET A 150 -26.50 16.01 4.11
C MET A 150 -25.23 15.99 4.97
N LEU A 151 -25.23 15.23 6.08
CA LEU A 151 -24.05 15.12 6.94
C LEU A 151 -22.93 14.31 6.28
N GLY A 152 -23.27 13.29 5.51
CA GLY A 152 -22.31 12.50 4.75
C GLY A 152 -21.59 13.31 3.67
N ASP A 153 -22.33 14.13 2.92
CA ASP A 153 -21.78 15.02 1.90
C ASP A 153 -20.87 16.08 2.52
N GLU A 154 -21.26 16.64 3.68
CA GLU A 154 -20.44 17.62 4.40
C GLU A 154 -19.13 17.01 4.91
N ILE A 155 -19.14 15.79 5.47
CA ILE A 155 -17.89 15.13 5.89
C ILE A 155 -17.00 14.82 4.69
N ASN A 156 -17.56 14.31 3.59
CA ASN A 156 -16.77 14.08 2.39
C ASN A 156 -16.18 15.39 1.84
N LYS A 157 -16.93 16.49 1.89
CA LYS A 157 -16.42 17.82 1.53
C LYS A 157 -15.26 18.22 2.43
N VAL A 158 -15.41 18.13 3.75
CA VAL A 158 -14.34 18.44 4.72
C VAL A 158 -13.09 17.60 4.46
N LEU A 159 -13.23 16.30 4.21
CA LEU A 159 -12.10 15.41 3.91
C LEU A 159 -11.34 15.83 2.65
N ASN A 160 -12.06 16.23 1.59
CA ASN A 160 -11.45 16.61 0.33
C ASN A 160 -10.91 18.05 0.33
N ASP A 161 -11.58 18.98 1.02
CA ASP A 161 -11.12 20.37 1.17
C ASP A 161 -9.82 20.43 2.01
N ASN A 162 -9.63 19.49 2.94
CA ASN A 162 -8.44 19.38 3.81
C ASN A 162 -7.60 18.12 3.48
N TRP A 163 -7.59 17.69 2.22
CA TRP A 163 -7.04 16.38 1.85
C TRP A 163 -5.58 16.20 2.28
N LYS A 164 -4.78 17.27 2.26
CA LYS A 164 -3.34 17.19 2.54
C LYS A 164 -3.08 16.94 4.03
N GLU A 165 -3.78 17.66 4.89
CA GLU A 165 -3.70 17.51 6.34
C GLU A 165 -4.23 16.13 6.77
N ILE A 166 -5.35 15.70 6.16
CA ILE A 166 -5.89 14.36 6.39
C ILE A 166 -4.88 13.29 5.95
N TYR A 167 -4.29 13.43 4.76
CA TYR A 167 -3.29 12.52 4.23
C TYR A 167 -2.09 12.40 5.17
N ASP A 168 -1.47 13.53 5.54
CA ASP A 168 -0.26 13.54 6.37
C ASP A 168 -0.48 12.90 7.75
N GLU A 169 -1.69 13.02 8.29
CA GLU A 169 -2.06 12.44 9.58
C GLU A 169 -2.24 10.92 9.53
N VAL A 170 -2.86 10.39 8.47
CA VAL A 170 -3.21 8.96 8.38
C VAL A 170 -2.17 8.12 7.64
N ILE A 171 -1.37 8.73 6.76
CA ILE A 171 -0.45 8.01 5.89
C ILE A 171 0.52 7.08 6.63
N PRO A 172 1.04 7.37 7.84
CA PRO A 172 1.95 6.46 8.53
C PRO A 172 1.32 5.08 8.82
N GLY A 173 0.00 5.04 9.06
CA GLY A 173 -0.71 3.79 9.30
C GLY A 173 -0.89 2.96 8.02
N TYR A 174 -1.16 3.61 6.89
CA TYR A 174 -1.18 2.95 5.58
C TYR A 174 0.22 2.48 5.17
N GLU A 175 1.25 3.28 5.42
CA GLU A 175 2.64 2.94 5.13
C GLU A 175 3.06 1.66 5.85
N ALA A 176 2.72 1.54 7.14
CA ALA A 176 2.98 0.34 7.92
C ALA A 176 2.26 -0.89 7.34
N ALA A 177 0.96 -0.76 7.04
CA ALA A 177 0.15 -1.87 6.51
C ALA A 177 0.64 -2.34 5.13
N ILE A 178 0.86 -1.40 4.21
CA ILE A 178 1.32 -1.69 2.85
C ILE A 178 2.77 -2.20 2.84
N GLY A 179 3.65 -1.65 3.68
CA GLY A 179 5.03 -2.14 3.78
C GLY A 179 5.11 -3.61 4.23
N ILE A 180 4.27 -4.03 5.17
CA ILE A 180 4.15 -5.44 5.59
C ILE A 180 3.63 -6.30 4.44
N LEU A 181 2.59 -5.85 3.73
CA LEU A 181 2.03 -6.54 2.58
C LEU A 181 3.10 -6.77 1.49
N LEU A 182 3.80 -5.71 1.08
CA LEU A 182 4.83 -5.78 0.05
C LEU A 182 5.98 -6.71 0.45
N THR A 183 6.38 -6.70 1.72
CA THR A 183 7.38 -7.64 2.25
C THR A 183 6.93 -9.08 2.14
N ASN A 184 5.68 -9.37 2.47
CA ASN A 184 5.12 -10.71 2.36
C ASN A 184 5.06 -11.20 0.91
N ILE A 185 4.66 -10.32 -0.01
CA ILE A 185 4.64 -10.61 -1.45
C ILE A 185 6.07 -10.87 -1.96
N ALA A 186 7.01 -9.98 -1.64
CA ALA A 186 8.41 -10.11 -2.03
C ALA A 186 9.01 -11.44 -1.52
N ASN A 187 8.79 -11.78 -0.25
CA ASN A 187 9.30 -13.03 0.33
C ASN A 187 8.67 -14.30 -0.28
N ARG A 188 7.41 -14.26 -0.76
CA ARG A 188 6.81 -15.41 -1.48
C ARG A 188 7.56 -15.73 -2.76
N PHE A 189 8.09 -14.70 -3.44
CA PHE A 189 8.89 -14.85 -4.65
C PHE A 189 10.36 -15.18 -4.33
N PHE A 190 11.04 -14.31 -3.58
CA PHE A 190 12.48 -14.38 -3.36
C PHE A 190 12.94 -15.62 -2.57
N LEU A 191 12.05 -16.25 -1.80
CA LEU A 191 12.35 -17.51 -1.12
C LEU A 191 12.11 -18.77 -1.97
N LYS A 192 11.59 -18.61 -3.19
CA LYS A 192 11.35 -19.69 -4.16
C LYS A 192 12.26 -19.59 -5.39
N VAL A 193 12.68 -18.39 -5.76
CA VAL A 193 13.55 -18.14 -6.92
C VAL A 193 15.01 -17.97 -6.44
N PRO A 194 15.92 -18.86 -6.84
CA PRO A 194 17.33 -18.76 -6.50
C PRO A 194 17.97 -17.47 -7.03
N LEU A 195 18.95 -16.94 -6.30
CA LEU A 195 19.69 -15.74 -6.68
C LEU A 195 20.30 -15.85 -8.09
N SER A 196 20.78 -17.03 -8.47
CA SER A 196 21.37 -17.33 -9.79
C SER A 196 20.39 -17.27 -10.96
N GLU A 197 19.08 -17.30 -10.68
CA GLU A 197 18.03 -17.16 -11.71
C GLU A 197 17.56 -15.69 -11.83
N ILE A 198 17.91 -14.85 -10.85
CA ILE A 198 17.54 -13.43 -10.80
C ILE A 198 18.68 -12.53 -11.29
N PHE A 199 19.92 -12.87 -10.91
CA PHE A 199 21.11 -12.12 -11.23
C PHE A 199 22.04 -12.93 -12.12
N LEU A 200 22.63 -12.26 -13.10
CA LEU A 200 23.75 -12.82 -13.85
C LEU A 200 24.95 -13.02 -12.93
N PRO A 201 25.85 -13.98 -13.22
CA PRO A 201 27.08 -14.15 -12.47
C PRO A 201 27.90 -12.85 -12.44
N GLU A 202 28.56 -12.54 -11.31
CA GLU A 202 29.57 -11.49 -11.27
C GLU A 202 30.71 -11.90 -12.24
N THR A 203 30.90 -11.12 -13.31
CA THR A 203 32.02 -11.25 -14.26
C THR A 203 33.30 -10.64 -13.73
#